data_AF-A0A8J3BCR0-F1
#
_entry.id   AF-A0A8J3BCR0-F1
#
_cell.length_a   1.000
_cell.length_b   1.000
_cell.length_c   1.000
_cell.angle_alpha   90.00
_cell.angle_beta   90.00
_cell.angle_gamma   90.00
#
_symmetry.space_group_name_H-M   'P 1'
#
loop_
_entity.id
_entity.type
_entity.pdbx_description
1 polymer ?
#
loop_
_entity_poly.entity_id
_entity_poly.type
_entity_poly.pdbx_seq_one_letter_code
_entity_poly.pdbx_strand_id
1 'polypeptide(L)'
;MENGNLRKEGVRLFRVELRVLARRRIWFMILPMVGLYGILGALSVRHAIPDHLLNPWQIGVAALGGPSFHTTVLKIVEWMILPGAFVLGMGEPYSLSASPWNRLLLARVPSRRRLWWERAASWYGWATLYALVVFAMGVVAGKVAHPSAPWNIPQTLSLVPAHGENAYFLVAWVVLNLLATLWGYSTLLLLFSLLLARPGVATICTLVVGYGLTALGVNAPKAIPYLRPLLGARLNGFPETGLQWSDVVWLGLTTGIWILAGAIAGYFLFSRRSM
;
A
#
# COMPACT_ATOMS: atom_id res chain seq x y z
N MET A 1 -20.11 -34.12 -1.98
CA MET A 1 -18.67 -34.25 -2.33
C MET A 1 -18.14 -33.11 -3.22
N GLU A 2 -18.97 -32.21 -3.78
CA GLU A 2 -18.54 -31.09 -4.64
C GLU A 2 -17.72 -29.98 -3.95
N ASN A 3 -18.02 -29.64 -2.68
CA ASN A 3 -17.33 -28.56 -1.96
C ASN A 3 -15.81 -28.81 -1.77
N GLY A 4 -15.39 -30.08 -1.73
CA GLY A 4 -13.99 -30.46 -1.57
C GLY A 4 -13.14 -30.22 -2.82
N ASN A 5 -13.69 -30.49 -4.02
CA ASN A 5 -13.01 -30.24 -5.29
C ASN A 5 -12.95 -28.74 -5.61
N LEU A 6 -14.06 -28.04 -5.35
CA LEU A 6 -14.09 -26.59 -5.49
C LEU A 6 -13.01 -25.96 -4.61
N ARG A 7 -12.96 -26.22 -3.29
CA ARG A 7 -11.95 -25.62 -2.40
C ARG A 7 -10.50 -25.82 -2.88
N LYS A 8 -10.17 -26.99 -3.44
CA LYS A 8 -8.84 -27.31 -3.99
C LYS A 8 -8.49 -26.46 -5.23
N GLU A 9 -9.44 -26.21 -6.12
CA GLU A 9 -9.22 -25.40 -7.33
C GLU A 9 -8.92 -23.94 -7.02
N GLY A 10 -9.59 -23.38 -6.01
CA GLY A 10 -9.38 -21.99 -5.61
C GLY A 10 -8.03 -21.70 -4.98
N VAL A 11 -7.58 -22.61 -4.12
CA VAL A 11 -6.21 -22.58 -3.58
C VAL A 11 -5.18 -22.69 -4.72
N ARG A 12 -5.51 -23.42 -5.79
CA ARG A 12 -4.66 -23.57 -6.98
C ARG A 12 -4.54 -22.27 -7.76
N LEU A 13 -5.65 -21.57 -8.00
CA LEU A 13 -5.71 -20.28 -8.67
C LEU A 13 -4.94 -19.20 -7.92
N PHE A 14 -5.18 -19.08 -6.61
CA PHE A 14 -4.43 -18.17 -5.74
C PHE A 14 -2.92 -18.42 -5.84
N ARG A 15 -2.47 -19.68 -5.73
CA ARG A 15 -1.05 -20.05 -5.84
C ARG A 15 -0.45 -19.77 -7.22
N VAL A 16 -1.23 -19.93 -8.29
CA VAL A 16 -0.77 -19.64 -9.66
C VAL A 16 -0.60 -18.14 -9.87
N GLU A 17 -1.58 -17.32 -9.48
CA GLU A 17 -1.47 -15.86 -9.49
C GLU A 17 -0.23 -15.40 -8.70
N LEU A 18 -0.01 -15.98 -7.52
CA LEU A 18 1.18 -15.70 -6.71
C LEU A 18 2.48 -16.05 -7.44
N ARG A 19 2.57 -17.22 -8.07
CA ARG A 19 3.77 -17.60 -8.83
C ARG A 19 3.98 -16.75 -10.08
N VAL A 20 2.92 -16.40 -10.79
CA VAL A 20 3.00 -15.58 -12.01
C VAL A 20 3.46 -14.18 -11.65
N LEU A 21 2.88 -13.57 -10.62
CA LEU A 21 3.26 -12.24 -10.13
C LEU A 21 4.71 -12.23 -9.64
N ALA A 22 5.12 -13.21 -8.82
CA ALA A 22 6.50 -13.32 -8.33
C ALA A 22 7.54 -13.44 -9.46
N ARG A 23 7.17 -14.05 -10.60
CA ARG A 23 8.08 -14.25 -11.74
C ARG A 23 8.10 -13.08 -12.72
N ARG A 24 7.31 -12.02 -12.50
CA ARG A 24 7.33 -10.88 -13.40
C ARG A 24 8.67 -10.17 -13.30
N ARG A 25 9.35 -10.01 -14.44
CA ARG A 25 10.63 -9.33 -14.52
C ARG A 25 10.58 -7.87 -14.05
N ILE A 26 9.40 -7.26 -14.06
CA ILE A 26 9.19 -5.89 -13.57
C ILE A 26 9.60 -5.71 -12.10
N TRP A 27 9.52 -6.77 -11.27
CA TRP A 27 9.97 -6.70 -9.88
C TRP A 27 11.48 -6.48 -9.74
N PHE A 28 12.27 -6.92 -10.73
CA PHE A 28 13.71 -6.60 -10.77
C PHE A 28 13.99 -5.12 -11.01
N MET A 29 13.02 -4.36 -11.53
CA MET A 29 13.12 -2.89 -11.67
C MET A 29 12.53 -2.18 -10.45
N ILE A 30 11.39 -2.68 -9.95
CA ILE A 30 10.68 -2.06 -8.82
C ILE A 30 11.47 -2.16 -7.52
N LEU A 31 12.05 -3.32 -7.19
CA LEU A 31 12.78 -3.50 -5.93
C LEU A 31 13.99 -2.55 -5.81
N PRO A 32 14.88 -2.42 -6.82
CA PRO A 32 15.93 -1.41 -6.78
C PRO A 32 15.40 0.01 -6.68
N MET A 33 14.31 0.34 -7.37
CA MET A 33 13.71 1.68 -7.30
C MET A 33 13.20 2.00 -5.88
N VAL A 34 12.57 1.05 -5.21
CA VAL A 34 12.17 1.15 -3.80
C VAL A 34 13.39 1.31 -2.89
N GLY A 35 14.47 0.58 -3.16
CA GLY A 35 15.73 0.71 -2.42
C GLY A 35 16.34 2.10 -2.58
N LEU A 36 16.39 2.61 -3.81
CA LEU A 36 16.88 3.95 -4.09
C LEU A 36 16.00 5.01 -3.42
N TYR A 37 14.67 4.87 -3.49
CA TYR A 37 13.74 5.73 -2.77
C TYR A 37 14.02 5.73 -1.27
N GLY A 38 14.22 4.55 -0.67
CA GLY A 38 14.57 4.41 0.74
C GLY A 38 15.87 5.11 1.10
N ILE A 39 16.92 4.96 0.27
CA ILE A 39 18.23 5.61 0.48
C ILE A 39 18.13 7.13 0.35
N LEU A 40 17.49 7.64 -0.69
CA LEU A 40 17.33 9.07 -0.89
C LEU A 40 16.47 9.71 0.21
N GLY A 41 15.38 9.04 0.62
CA GLY A 41 14.58 9.44 1.77
C GLY A 41 15.37 9.39 3.08
N ALA A 42 16.22 8.39 3.27
CA ALA A 42 17.08 8.30 4.44
C ALA A 42 18.11 9.45 4.51
N LEU A 43 18.71 9.80 3.37
CA LEU A 43 19.66 10.91 3.27
C LEU A 43 18.99 12.27 3.50
N SER A 44 17.78 12.47 2.96
CA SER A 44 17.03 13.72 3.18
C SER A 44 16.64 13.90 4.65
N VAL A 45 16.22 12.81 5.32
CA VAL A 45 15.92 12.82 6.76
C VAL A 45 17.19 13.09 7.58
N ARG A 46 18.32 12.48 7.22
CA ARG A 46 19.60 12.70 7.92
C ARG A 46 20.02 14.17 7.90
N HIS A 47 19.78 14.88 6.80
CA HIS A 47 20.10 16.31 6.73
C HIS A 47 19.11 17.21 7.48
N ALA A 48 17.92 16.70 7.81
CA ALA A 48 16.87 17.45 8.48
C ALA A 48 16.81 17.23 10.00
N ILE A 49 17.40 16.15 10.53
CA ILE A 49 17.35 15.79 11.95
C ILE A 49 18.78 15.82 12.53
N PRO A 50 19.00 16.35 13.74
CA PRO A 50 20.31 16.34 14.39
C PRO A 50 20.88 14.92 14.56
N ASP A 51 22.18 14.74 14.29
CA ASP A 51 22.85 13.44 14.29
C ASP A 51 22.70 12.64 15.60
N HIS A 52 22.65 13.32 16.75
CA HIS A 52 22.49 12.67 18.06
C HIS A 52 21.10 12.04 18.29
N LEU A 53 20.10 12.39 17.48
CA LEU A 53 18.75 11.81 17.49
C LEU A 53 18.56 10.77 16.39
N LEU A 54 19.56 10.58 15.51
CA LEU A 54 19.44 9.70 14.35
C LEU A 54 19.79 8.26 14.69
N ASN A 55 18.83 7.38 14.45
CA ASN A 55 18.97 5.93 14.47
C ASN A 55 18.36 5.38 13.17
N PRO A 56 18.87 4.26 12.61
CA PRO A 56 18.28 3.60 11.44
C PRO A 56 16.76 3.43 11.50
N TRP A 57 16.22 3.09 12.68
CA TRP A 57 14.78 2.96 12.93
C TRP A 57 14.04 4.29 12.84
N GLN A 58 14.62 5.35 13.40
CA GLN A 58 14.10 6.72 13.32
C GLN A 58 14.09 7.22 11.87
N ILE A 59 15.14 6.92 11.11
CA ILE A 59 15.24 7.26 9.69
C ILE A 59 14.18 6.50 8.88
N GLY A 60 14.04 5.19 9.10
CA GLY A 60 13.05 4.35 8.41
C GLY A 60 11.61 4.82 8.68
N VAL A 61 11.28 5.08 9.94
CA VAL A 61 9.97 5.63 10.35
C VAL A 61 9.70 6.99 9.73
N ALA A 62 10.68 7.90 9.74
CA ALA A 62 10.53 9.23 9.16
C ALA A 62 10.42 9.22 7.63
N ALA A 63 11.15 8.34 6.94
CA ALA A 63 11.11 8.22 5.48
C ALA A 63 9.80 7.58 4.99
N LEU A 64 9.20 6.69 5.79
CA LEU A 64 7.98 5.95 5.44
C LEU A 64 6.72 6.49 6.13
N GLY A 65 6.84 7.56 6.92
CA GLY A 65 5.73 8.15 7.65
C GLY A 65 4.68 8.84 6.78
N GLY A 66 4.96 9.05 5.49
CA GLY A 66 4.04 9.70 4.55
C GLY A 66 4.01 11.24 4.65
N PRO A 67 3.06 11.89 3.96
CA PRO A 67 2.93 13.34 3.91
C PRO A 67 2.51 13.92 5.27
N SER A 68 2.81 15.20 5.49
CA SER A 68 2.31 16.00 6.61
C SER A 68 1.28 17.02 6.12
N PHE A 69 0.60 17.71 7.04
CA PHE A 69 -0.26 18.84 6.70
C PHE A 69 0.50 19.92 5.91
N HIS A 70 -0.21 20.56 4.97
CA HIS A 70 0.31 21.66 4.14
C HIS A 70 1.66 21.36 3.46
N THR A 71 1.90 20.09 3.16
CA THR A 71 3.14 19.66 2.53
C THR A 71 3.18 20.08 1.06
N THR A 72 4.38 20.20 0.50
CA THR A 72 4.55 20.54 -0.92
C THR A 72 4.05 19.40 -1.82
N VAL A 73 3.66 19.75 -3.05
CA VAL A 73 3.30 18.77 -4.09
C VAL A 73 4.38 17.71 -4.25
N LEU A 74 5.65 18.11 -4.20
CA LEU A 74 6.79 17.19 -4.31
C LEU A 74 6.75 16.07 -3.25
N LYS A 75 6.45 16.41 -1.99
CA LYS A 75 6.35 15.42 -0.90
C LYS A 75 5.13 14.48 -1.04
N ILE A 76 4.05 14.95 -1.68
CA ILE A 76 2.91 14.09 -2.04
C ILE A 76 3.34 13.10 -3.13
N VAL A 77 4.03 13.59 -4.16
CA VAL A 77 4.55 12.75 -5.26
C VAL A 77 5.55 11.72 -4.72
N GLU A 78 6.48 12.12 -3.84
CA GLU A 78 7.42 11.22 -3.18
C GLU A 78 6.69 10.08 -2.47
N TRP A 79 5.71 10.40 -1.62
CA TRP A 79 4.89 9.40 -0.95
C TRP A 79 4.24 8.42 -1.93
N MET A 80 3.73 8.94 -3.05
CA MET A 80 3.05 8.16 -4.07
C MET A 80 3.93 7.25 -4.89
N ILE A 81 5.26 7.41 -4.86
CA ILE A 81 6.20 6.50 -5.54
C ILE A 81 6.00 5.08 -5.02
N LEU A 82 5.79 4.89 -3.71
CA LEU A 82 5.63 3.57 -3.10
C LEU A 82 4.35 2.84 -3.56
N PRO A 83 3.12 3.37 -3.37
CA PRO A 83 1.93 2.74 -3.88
C PRO A 83 1.90 2.70 -5.42
N GLY A 84 2.53 3.67 -6.09
CA GLY A 84 2.64 3.69 -7.55
C GLY A 84 3.48 2.55 -8.10
N ALA A 85 4.66 2.31 -7.52
CA ALA A 85 5.53 1.19 -7.86
C ALA A 85 4.83 -0.15 -7.63
N PHE A 86 4.09 -0.28 -6.53
CA PHE A 86 3.27 -1.46 -6.27
C PHE A 86 2.21 -1.68 -7.36
N VAL A 87 1.41 -0.66 -7.65
CA VAL A 87 0.34 -0.70 -8.67
C VAL A 87 0.91 -1.05 -10.06
N LEU A 88 2.06 -0.49 -10.43
CA LEU A 88 2.76 -0.83 -11.68
C LEU A 88 3.26 -2.28 -11.69
N GLY A 89 3.81 -2.78 -10.58
CA GLY A 89 4.30 -4.16 -10.46
C GLY A 89 3.19 -5.21 -10.54
N MET A 90 2.08 -4.92 -9.87
CA MET A 90 0.87 -5.74 -9.94
C MET A 90 0.26 -5.74 -11.34
N GLY A 91 0.34 -4.62 -12.06
CA GLY A 91 -0.28 -4.44 -13.37
C GLY A 91 -1.81 -4.57 -13.30
N GLU A 92 -2.51 -4.49 -14.44
CA GLU A 92 -3.97 -4.51 -14.40
C GLU A 92 -4.58 -5.92 -14.25
N PRO A 93 -5.46 -6.14 -13.26
CA PRO A 93 -6.07 -7.43 -13.00
C PRO A 93 -7.19 -7.78 -14.00
N TYR A 94 -7.91 -6.78 -14.55
CA TYR A 94 -9.16 -7.01 -15.30
C TYR A 94 -9.30 -6.25 -16.61
N SER A 95 -8.21 -5.75 -17.20
CA SER A 95 -8.29 -5.49 -18.64
C SER A 95 -8.58 -6.82 -19.34
N LEU A 96 -9.86 -7.05 -19.64
CA LEU A 96 -10.40 -8.23 -20.31
C LEU A 96 -9.72 -8.44 -21.69
N SER A 97 -9.09 -7.38 -22.19
CA SER A 97 -8.32 -7.34 -23.43
C SER A 97 -6.81 -7.55 -23.25
N ALA A 98 -6.20 -7.24 -22.10
CA ALA A 98 -4.73 -7.17 -21.95
C ALA A 98 -3.98 -8.50 -21.87
N SER A 99 -4.56 -9.52 -21.23
CA SER A 99 -3.85 -10.77 -20.96
C SER A 99 -4.60 -11.96 -21.56
N PRO A 100 -4.03 -12.65 -22.57
CA PRO A 100 -4.56 -13.92 -23.08
C PRO A 100 -4.80 -14.94 -21.96
N TRP A 101 -3.99 -14.89 -20.90
CA TRP A 101 -4.14 -15.73 -19.72
C TRP A 101 -5.42 -15.44 -18.93
N ASN A 102 -5.84 -14.18 -18.83
CA ASN A 102 -7.09 -13.83 -18.14
C ASN A 102 -8.31 -14.35 -18.89
N ARG A 103 -8.28 -14.34 -20.23
CA ARG A 103 -9.34 -14.92 -21.06
C ARG A 103 -9.41 -16.44 -20.91
N LEU A 104 -8.25 -17.11 -20.90
CA LEU A 104 -8.15 -18.54 -20.64
C LEU A 104 -8.63 -18.95 -19.25
N LEU A 105 -8.31 -18.16 -18.22
CA LEU A 105 -8.79 -18.39 -16.85
C LEU A 105 -10.30 -18.17 -16.76
N LEU A 106 -10.84 -17.09 -17.34
CA LEU A 106 -12.27 -16.84 -17.38
C LEU A 106 -13.06 -17.93 -18.12
N ALA A 107 -12.47 -18.56 -19.14
CA ALA A 107 -13.08 -19.67 -19.89
C ALA A 107 -13.06 -21.01 -19.12
N ARG A 108 -12.16 -21.18 -18.14
CA ARG A 108 -11.96 -22.44 -17.41
C ARG A 108 -12.51 -22.45 -15.99
N VAL A 109 -12.85 -21.29 -15.43
CA VAL A 109 -13.29 -21.19 -14.04
C VAL A 109 -14.83 -21.27 -13.95
N PRO A 110 -15.39 -22.19 -13.14
CA PRO A 110 -16.83 -22.41 -13.05
C PRO A 110 -17.61 -21.24 -12.44
N SER A 111 -16.95 -20.29 -11.77
CA SER A 111 -17.59 -19.10 -11.20
C SER A 111 -16.72 -17.85 -11.31
N ARG A 112 -17.19 -16.86 -12.06
CA ARG A 112 -16.57 -15.53 -12.17
C ARG A 112 -16.48 -14.81 -10.80
N ARG A 113 -17.45 -15.06 -9.90
CA ARG A 113 -17.46 -14.50 -8.54
C ARG A 113 -16.30 -15.02 -7.70
N ARG A 114 -15.98 -16.30 -7.85
CA ARG A 114 -14.89 -16.93 -7.11
C ARG A 114 -13.53 -16.45 -7.58
N LEU A 115 -13.37 -16.33 -8.90
CA LEU A 115 -12.17 -15.73 -9.50
C LEU A 115 -11.92 -14.31 -8.96
N TRP A 116 -12.99 -13.51 -8.82
CA TRP A 116 -12.90 -12.16 -8.25
C TRP A 116 -12.33 -12.18 -6.83
N TRP A 117 -12.93 -12.97 -5.94
CA TRP A 117 -12.50 -13.04 -4.54
C TRP A 117 -11.07 -13.54 -4.38
N GLU A 118 -10.67 -14.55 -5.14
CA GLU A 118 -9.31 -15.12 -5.07
C GLU A 118 -8.26 -14.15 -5.59
N ARG A 119 -8.58 -13.34 -6.60
CA ARG A 119 -7.73 -12.27 -7.10
C ARG A 119 -7.64 -11.10 -6.13
N ALA A 120 -8.77 -10.66 -5.58
CA ALA A 120 -8.77 -9.62 -4.56
C ALA A 120 -7.91 -10.05 -3.35
N ALA A 121 -8.08 -11.29 -2.88
CA ALA A 121 -7.28 -11.84 -1.79
C ALA A 121 -5.78 -11.93 -2.13
N SER A 122 -5.40 -12.36 -3.33
CA SER A 122 -3.99 -12.41 -3.74
C SER A 122 -3.37 -11.01 -3.79
N TRP A 123 -4.12 -10.02 -4.23
CA TRP A 123 -3.69 -8.64 -4.31
C TRP A 123 -3.46 -7.99 -2.96
N TYR A 124 -4.42 -8.13 -2.04
CA TYR A 124 -4.23 -7.68 -0.66
C TYR A 124 -3.08 -8.42 0.03
N GLY A 125 -2.89 -9.72 -0.26
CA GLY A 125 -1.75 -10.49 0.23
C GLY A 125 -0.40 -9.98 -0.31
N TRP A 126 -0.32 -9.65 -1.59
CA TRP A 126 0.87 -9.05 -2.20
C TRP A 126 1.15 -7.65 -1.66
N ALA A 127 0.12 -6.83 -1.44
CA ALA A 127 0.24 -5.54 -0.78
C ALA A 127 0.86 -5.69 0.61
N THR A 128 0.41 -6.68 1.39
CA THR A 128 1.00 -6.97 2.72
C THR A 128 2.48 -7.32 2.62
N LEU A 129 2.85 -8.24 1.71
CA LEU A 129 4.25 -8.63 1.53
C LEU A 129 5.10 -7.43 1.07
N TYR A 130 4.60 -6.63 0.14
CA TYR A 130 5.27 -5.43 -0.35
C TYR A 130 5.48 -4.41 0.76
N ALA A 131 4.48 -4.17 1.62
CA ALA A 131 4.60 -3.28 2.78
C ALA A 131 5.76 -3.68 3.70
N LEU A 132 5.86 -4.97 4.02
CA LEU A 132 6.91 -5.50 4.89
C LEU A 132 8.30 -5.36 4.26
N VAL A 133 8.41 -5.63 2.96
CA VAL A 133 9.67 -5.47 2.21
C VAL A 133 10.09 -3.99 2.17
N VAL A 134 9.18 -3.08 1.81
CA VAL A 134 9.44 -1.63 1.78
C VAL A 134 9.89 -1.14 3.15
N PHE A 135 9.20 -1.58 4.22
CA PHE A 135 9.57 -1.20 5.59
C PHE A 135 10.97 -1.69 5.96
N ALA A 136 11.27 -2.97 5.73
CA ALA A 136 12.59 -3.54 5.99
C ALA A 136 13.69 -2.82 5.20
N MET A 137 13.42 -2.52 3.93
CA MET A 137 14.35 -1.77 3.07
C MET A 137 14.56 -0.34 3.58
N GLY A 138 13.53 0.33 4.11
CA GLY A 138 13.66 1.64 4.73
C GLY A 138 14.58 1.64 5.95
N VAL A 139 14.46 0.64 6.83
CA VAL A 139 15.35 0.49 8.00
C VAL A 139 16.80 0.19 7.57
N VAL A 140 16.98 -0.71 6.60
CA VAL A 140 18.30 -1.03 6.03
C VAL A 140 18.92 0.21 5.39
N ALA A 141 18.15 0.97 4.60
CA ALA A 141 18.59 2.23 4.02
C ALA A 141 19.01 3.24 5.10
N GLY A 142 18.28 3.31 6.22
CA GLY A 142 18.66 4.11 7.38
C GLY A 142 20.03 3.73 7.95
N LYS A 143 20.35 2.43 8.03
CA LYS A 143 21.70 1.98 8.45
C LYS A 143 22.76 2.31 7.42
N VAL A 144 22.47 2.14 6.13
CA VAL A 144 23.42 2.52 5.06
C VAL A 144 23.71 4.01 5.10
N ALA A 145 22.69 4.84 5.34
CA ALA A 145 22.83 6.29 5.46
C ALA A 145 23.56 6.72 6.75
N HIS A 146 23.50 5.91 7.80
CA HIS A 146 24.19 6.17 9.07
C HIS A 146 24.89 4.91 9.64
N PRO A 147 26.02 4.47 9.04
CA PRO A 147 26.63 3.17 9.32
C PRO A 147 27.09 2.98 10.77
N SER A 148 27.51 4.07 11.42
CA SER A 148 28.01 4.07 12.80
C SER A 148 26.90 3.97 13.86
N ALA A 149 25.63 4.20 13.52
CA ALA A 149 24.56 4.12 14.52
C ALA A 149 24.32 2.69 15.01
N PRO A 150 23.95 2.50 16.29
CA PRO A 150 23.58 1.20 16.81
C PRO A 150 22.35 0.64 16.08
N TRP A 151 22.31 -0.68 15.89
CA TRP A 151 21.17 -1.37 15.25
C TRP A 151 19.98 -1.55 16.20
N ASN A 152 20.18 -1.28 17.49
CA ASN A 152 19.15 -1.46 18.52
C ASN A 152 17.98 -0.50 18.27
N ILE A 153 16.76 -1.01 18.46
CA ILE A 153 15.55 -0.19 18.47
C ILE A 153 15.62 0.68 19.74
N PRO A 154 15.58 2.02 19.62
CA PRO A 154 15.54 2.90 20.79
C PRO A 154 14.24 2.72 21.55
N GLN A 155 14.17 3.14 22.82
CA GLN A 155 12.93 3.03 23.60
C GLN A 155 11.81 3.91 23.04
N THR A 156 12.19 5.09 22.54
CA THR A 156 11.29 6.06 21.93
C THR A 156 11.69 6.35 20.50
N LEU A 157 10.69 6.49 19.64
CA LEU A 157 10.82 6.98 18.27
C LEU A 157 9.83 8.12 18.07
N SER A 158 10.05 8.92 17.03
CA SER A 158 9.23 10.10 16.78
C SER A 158 8.94 10.24 15.28
N LEU A 159 7.70 10.53 14.91
CA LEU A 159 7.38 10.97 13.54
C LEU A 159 7.57 12.48 13.36
N VAL A 160 7.52 13.22 14.47
CA VAL A 160 7.64 14.68 14.59
C VAL A 160 8.49 15.02 15.83
N PRO A 161 9.58 15.80 15.71
CA PRO A 161 10.63 15.96 16.75
C PRO A 161 10.16 16.30 18.17
N ALA A 162 8.93 16.78 18.37
CA ALA A 162 8.37 17.15 19.66
C ALA A 162 7.65 16.02 20.42
N HIS A 163 7.33 14.89 19.77
CA HIS A 163 6.53 13.82 20.37
C HIS A 163 7.24 12.47 20.22
N GLY A 164 7.82 12.01 21.32
CA GLY A 164 8.41 10.68 21.43
C GLY A 164 7.34 9.66 21.82
N GLU A 165 7.17 8.64 20.99
CA GLU A 165 6.25 7.52 21.20
C GLU A 165 7.03 6.25 21.52
N ASN A 166 6.37 5.27 22.14
CA ASN A 166 6.96 3.94 22.28
C ASN A 166 7.37 3.41 20.90
N ALA A 167 8.64 3.00 20.76
CA ALA A 167 9.20 2.65 19.46
C ALA A 167 8.47 1.50 18.75
N TYR A 168 8.07 0.45 19.48
CA TYR A 168 7.34 -0.67 18.89
C TYR A 168 5.96 -0.24 18.40
N PHE A 169 5.29 0.60 19.18
CA PHE A 169 3.97 1.12 18.81
C PHE A 169 4.06 2.01 17.57
N LEU A 170 5.05 2.90 17.50
CA LEU A 170 5.25 3.76 16.34
C LEU A 170 5.65 2.98 15.07
N VAL A 171 6.50 1.96 15.22
CA VAL A 171 6.83 1.06 14.11
C VAL A 171 5.58 0.35 13.60
N ALA A 172 4.78 -0.23 14.49
CA ALA A 172 3.52 -0.87 14.12
C ALA A 172 2.59 0.12 13.42
N TRP A 173 2.48 1.34 13.93
CA TRP A 173 1.69 2.41 13.33
C TRP A 173 2.11 2.74 11.90
N VAL A 174 3.41 2.92 11.64
CA VAL A 174 3.92 3.19 10.29
C VAL A 174 3.64 2.03 9.34
N VAL A 175 3.88 0.79 9.78
CA VAL A 175 3.62 -0.40 8.97
C VAL A 175 2.12 -0.55 8.66
N LEU A 176 1.25 -0.32 9.64
CA LEU A 176 -0.21 -0.38 9.45
C LEU A 176 -0.69 0.69 8.47
N ASN A 177 -0.13 1.89 8.52
CA ASN A 177 -0.49 2.96 7.59
C ASN A 177 0.00 2.68 6.18
N LEU A 178 1.24 2.20 6.02
CA LEU A 178 1.77 1.77 4.72
C LEU A 178 0.90 0.65 4.13
N LEU A 179 0.50 -0.31 4.96
CA LEU A 179 -0.41 -1.39 4.57
C LEU A 179 -1.78 -0.86 4.14
N ALA A 180 -2.38 0.02 4.94
CA ALA A 180 -3.66 0.65 4.63
C ALA A 180 -3.59 1.42 3.29
N THR A 181 -2.47 2.07 2.98
CA THR A 181 -2.24 2.73 1.69
C THR A 181 -2.16 1.76 0.55
N LEU A 182 -1.39 0.68 0.67
CA LEU A 182 -1.31 -0.31 -0.39
C LEU A 182 -2.65 -1.02 -0.61
N TRP A 183 -3.43 -1.27 0.45
CA TRP A 183 -4.79 -1.78 0.34
C TRP A 183 -5.77 -0.76 -0.26
N GLY A 184 -5.65 0.53 0.07
CA GLY A 184 -6.43 1.61 -0.54
C GLY A 184 -6.18 1.70 -2.05
N TYR A 185 -4.92 1.69 -2.48
CA TYR A 185 -4.57 1.68 -3.90
C TYR A 185 -4.97 0.37 -4.60
N SER A 186 -4.87 -0.78 -3.92
CA SER A 186 -5.40 -2.04 -4.44
C SER A 186 -6.90 -1.97 -4.68
N THR A 187 -7.65 -1.35 -3.76
CA THR A 187 -9.10 -1.15 -3.86
C THR A 187 -9.44 -0.26 -5.07
N LEU A 188 -8.76 0.88 -5.22
CA LEU A 188 -8.93 1.77 -6.37
C LEU A 188 -8.63 1.06 -7.68
N LEU A 189 -7.52 0.31 -7.74
CA LEU A 189 -7.11 -0.41 -8.95
C LEU A 189 -8.12 -1.50 -9.30
N LEU A 190 -8.60 -2.26 -8.31
CA LEU A 190 -9.65 -3.25 -8.51
C LEU A 190 -10.94 -2.59 -9.04
N LEU A 191 -11.36 -1.45 -8.47
CA LEU A 191 -12.54 -0.70 -8.91
C LEU A 191 -12.39 -0.17 -10.35
N PHE A 192 -11.30 0.54 -10.66
CA PHE A 192 -11.07 1.10 -11.99
C PHE A 192 -10.90 0.01 -13.05
N SER A 193 -10.31 -1.12 -12.69
CA SER A 193 -10.16 -2.25 -13.61
C SER A 193 -11.48 -2.93 -13.95
N LEU A 194 -12.51 -2.77 -13.11
CA LEU A 194 -13.87 -3.20 -13.45
C LEU A 194 -14.56 -2.23 -14.41
N LEU A 195 -14.32 -0.93 -14.24
CA LEU A 195 -15.00 0.14 -14.97
C LEU A 195 -14.37 0.40 -16.35
N LEU A 196 -13.06 0.17 -16.49
CA LEU A 196 -12.29 0.57 -17.67
C LEU A 196 -11.85 -0.65 -18.46
N ALA A 197 -12.18 -0.66 -19.76
CA ALA A 197 -11.93 -1.79 -20.65
C ALA A 197 -10.52 -1.82 -21.26
N ARG A 198 -9.78 -0.71 -21.18
CA ARG A 198 -8.49 -0.53 -21.86
C ARG A 198 -7.30 -0.86 -20.95
N PRO A 199 -6.30 -1.62 -21.45
CA PRO A 199 -5.04 -1.82 -20.73
C PRO A 199 -4.36 -0.50 -20.39
N GLY A 200 -3.82 -0.41 -19.18
CA GLY A 200 -3.03 0.72 -18.66
C GLY A 200 -3.86 1.90 -18.14
N VAL A 201 -5.13 2.04 -18.56
CA VAL A 201 -5.98 3.17 -18.17
C VAL A 201 -6.44 3.06 -16.72
N ALA A 202 -6.74 1.86 -16.22
CA ALA A 202 -7.12 1.66 -14.83
C ALA A 202 -5.95 1.96 -13.89
N THR A 203 -4.74 1.58 -14.27
CA THR A 203 -3.51 1.96 -13.56
C THR A 203 -3.36 3.48 -13.51
N ILE A 204 -3.47 4.18 -14.65
CA ILE A 204 -3.35 5.65 -14.69
C ILE A 204 -4.43 6.31 -13.82
N CYS A 205 -5.70 5.91 -13.95
CA CYS A 205 -6.80 6.46 -13.15
C CYS A 205 -6.59 6.22 -11.65
N THR A 206 -6.09 5.04 -11.27
CA THR A 206 -5.75 4.73 -9.88
C THR A 206 -4.73 5.72 -9.32
N LEU A 207 -3.66 6.00 -10.07
CA LEU A 207 -2.61 6.92 -9.65
C LEU A 207 -3.11 8.36 -9.58
N VAL A 208 -3.84 8.83 -10.60
CA VAL A 208 -4.39 10.20 -10.64
C VAL A 208 -5.41 10.43 -9.53
N VAL A 209 -6.32 9.48 -9.30
CA VAL A 209 -7.32 9.58 -8.22
C VAL A 209 -6.68 9.44 -6.86
N GLY A 210 -5.72 8.51 -6.70
CA GLY A 210 -4.92 8.41 -5.48
C GLY A 210 -4.24 9.73 -5.14
N TYR A 211 -3.61 10.38 -6.14
CA TYR A 211 -3.00 11.70 -5.97
C TYR A 211 -4.00 12.76 -5.54
N GLY A 212 -5.12 12.89 -6.27
CA GLY A 212 -6.14 13.89 -5.98
C GLY A 212 -6.71 13.72 -4.57
N LEU A 213 -6.95 12.49 -4.14
CA LEU A 213 -7.46 12.19 -2.80
C LEU A 213 -6.40 12.42 -1.71
N THR A 214 -5.13 12.05 -1.93
CA THR A 214 -4.06 12.38 -0.98
C THR A 214 -3.87 13.89 -0.87
N ALA A 215 -3.87 14.61 -1.99
CA ALA A 215 -3.80 16.08 -2.00
C ALA A 215 -5.00 16.72 -1.29
N LEU A 216 -6.21 16.16 -1.45
CA LEU A 216 -7.38 16.59 -0.70
C LEU A 216 -7.19 16.37 0.80
N GLY A 217 -6.70 15.22 1.24
CA GLY A 217 -6.46 14.95 2.67
C GLY A 217 -5.37 15.84 3.28
N VAL A 218 -4.31 16.16 2.53
CA VAL A 218 -3.24 17.09 2.95
C VAL A 218 -3.76 18.51 3.18
N ASN A 219 -4.69 18.97 2.34
CA ASN A 219 -5.16 20.37 2.32
C ASN A 219 -6.51 20.58 3.01
N ALA A 220 -7.31 19.53 3.22
CA ALA A 220 -8.61 19.60 3.84
C ALA A 220 -8.68 18.60 5.02
N PRO A 221 -8.36 19.03 6.25
CA PRO A 221 -8.36 18.16 7.44
C PRO A 221 -9.69 17.42 7.66
N LYS A 222 -10.82 18.04 7.28
CA LYS A 222 -12.15 17.45 7.35
C LYS A 222 -12.33 16.20 6.47
N ALA A 223 -11.51 16.03 5.43
CA ALA A 223 -11.55 14.87 4.54
C ALA A 223 -10.75 13.68 5.09
N ILE A 224 -9.83 13.90 6.03
CA ILE A 224 -8.92 12.88 6.57
C ILE A 224 -9.66 11.63 7.05
N PRO A 225 -10.76 11.71 7.84
CA PRO A 225 -11.45 10.51 8.34
C PRO A 225 -11.91 9.54 7.24
N TYR A 226 -12.20 10.05 6.04
CA TYR A 226 -12.69 9.28 4.89
C TYR A 226 -11.54 8.79 3.99
N LEU A 227 -10.41 9.49 4.03
CA LEU A 227 -9.25 9.26 3.17
C LEU A 227 -8.09 8.59 3.89
N ARG A 228 -8.21 8.28 5.19
CA ARG A 228 -7.17 7.66 6.03
C ARG A 228 -6.33 6.61 5.30
N PRO A 229 -6.91 5.66 4.53
CA PRO A 229 -6.10 4.67 3.81
C PRO A 229 -5.02 5.29 2.93
N LEU A 230 -5.19 6.49 2.37
CA LEU A 230 -4.25 7.09 1.41
C LEU A 230 -3.18 8.03 2.00
N LEU A 231 -3.24 8.33 3.29
CA LEU A 231 -2.58 9.52 3.87
C LEU A 231 -1.30 9.23 4.67
N GLY A 232 -0.99 7.97 4.95
CA GLY A 232 0.20 7.59 5.71
C GLY A 232 0.13 7.95 7.20
N ALA A 233 1.19 7.59 7.92
CA ALA A 233 1.23 7.61 9.39
C ALA A 233 1.20 9.01 10.01
N ARG A 234 1.81 10.01 9.35
CA ARG A 234 1.90 11.39 9.83
C ARG A 234 0.54 12.10 9.85
N LEU A 235 -0.24 12.00 8.77
CA LEU A 235 -1.56 12.64 8.70
C LEU A 235 -2.62 11.89 9.52
N ASN A 236 -2.49 10.57 9.66
CA ASN A 236 -3.47 9.78 10.41
C ASN A 236 -3.27 9.83 11.94
N GLY A 237 -2.09 10.23 12.42
CA GLY A 237 -1.71 10.17 13.84
C GLY A 237 -1.72 11.52 14.55
N PHE A 238 -2.66 12.41 14.19
CA PHE A 238 -2.88 13.77 14.73
C PHE A 238 -1.66 14.42 15.45
N PRO A 239 -0.94 15.36 14.81
CA PRO A 239 0.35 15.85 15.29
C PRO A 239 0.33 16.65 16.62
N GLU A 240 -0.83 16.96 17.17
CA GLU A 240 -0.98 17.81 18.37
C GLU A 240 -1.16 17.02 19.68
N THR A 241 -1.63 15.77 19.63
CA THR A 241 -2.02 15.01 20.84
C THR A 241 -1.23 13.72 21.05
N GLY A 242 -0.26 13.42 20.19
CA GLY A 242 0.38 12.11 20.12
C GLY A 242 -0.55 11.04 19.55
N LEU A 243 -0.01 9.83 19.35
CA LEU A 243 -0.74 8.73 18.73
C LEU A 243 -1.70 8.07 19.72
N GLN A 244 -2.99 8.08 19.41
CA GLN A 244 -4.02 7.49 20.28
C GLN A 244 -4.52 6.14 19.76
N TRP A 245 -5.05 5.32 20.67
CA TRP A 245 -5.69 4.05 20.30
C TRP A 245 -6.90 4.26 19.36
N SER A 246 -7.61 5.37 19.54
CA SER A 246 -8.70 5.79 18.66
C SER A 246 -8.24 5.91 17.19
N ASP A 247 -7.02 6.37 16.93
CA ASP A 247 -6.49 6.49 15.57
C ASP A 247 -6.29 5.14 14.89
N VAL A 248 -5.86 4.13 15.66
CA VAL A 248 -5.75 2.75 15.19
C VAL A 248 -7.11 2.19 14.82
N VAL A 249 -8.11 2.41 15.68
CA VAL A 249 -9.50 1.97 15.44
C VAL A 249 -10.06 2.64 14.19
N TRP A 250 -9.93 3.96 14.06
CA TRP A 250 -10.44 4.68 12.90
C TRP A 250 -9.72 4.32 11.60
N LEU A 251 -8.39 4.11 11.64
CA LEU A 251 -7.66 3.60 10.49
C LEU A 251 -8.20 2.24 10.06
N GLY A 252 -8.39 1.31 11.01
CA GLY A 252 -8.94 -0.02 10.76
C GLY A 252 -10.35 0.02 10.16
N LEU A 253 -11.25 0.83 10.75
CA LEU A 253 -12.62 0.99 10.28
C LEU A 253 -12.68 1.57 8.86
N THR A 254 -12.00 2.70 8.61
CA THR A 254 -12.03 3.33 7.28
C THR A 254 -11.39 2.42 6.23
N THR A 255 -10.29 1.74 6.56
CA THR A 255 -9.66 0.77 5.65
C THR A 255 -10.59 -0.41 5.36
N GLY A 256 -11.28 -0.93 6.38
CA GLY A 256 -12.27 -1.99 6.23
C GLY A 256 -13.44 -1.57 5.33
N ILE A 257 -13.94 -0.35 5.46
CA ILE A 257 -14.99 0.22 4.61
C ILE A 257 -14.53 0.28 3.15
N TRP A 258 -13.29 0.74 2.90
CA TRP A 258 -12.73 0.78 1.55
C TRP A 258 -12.64 -0.61 0.92
N ILE A 259 -12.07 -1.57 1.64
CA ILE A 259 -11.95 -2.96 1.18
C ILE A 259 -13.33 -3.56 0.88
N LEU A 260 -14.30 -3.33 1.78
CA LEU A 260 -15.67 -3.81 1.63
C LEU A 260 -16.34 -3.17 0.41
N ALA A 261 -16.18 -1.86 0.20
CA ALA A 261 -16.72 -1.16 -0.96
C ALA A 261 -16.15 -1.72 -2.28
N GLY A 262 -14.84 -1.94 -2.35
CA GLY A 262 -14.19 -2.59 -3.50
C GLY A 262 -14.72 -4.00 -3.74
N ALA A 263 -14.85 -4.79 -2.67
CA ALA A 263 -15.33 -6.16 -2.75
C ALA A 263 -16.79 -6.26 -3.21
N ILE A 264 -17.67 -5.39 -2.68
CA ILE A 264 -19.09 -5.31 -3.04
C ILE A 264 -19.25 -4.87 -4.50
N ALA A 265 -18.49 -3.88 -4.95
CA ALA A 265 -18.55 -3.41 -6.34
C ALA A 265 -18.25 -4.54 -7.33
N GLY A 266 -17.23 -5.36 -7.05
CA GLY A 266 -16.94 -6.54 -7.86
C GLY A 266 -18.03 -7.61 -7.77
N TYR A 267 -18.62 -7.84 -6.60
CA TYR A 267 -19.73 -8.78 -6.42
C TYR A 267 -20.92 -8.45 -7.34
N PHE A 268 -21.37 -7.19 -7.39
CA PHE A 268 -22.51 -6.78 -8.21
C PHE A 268 -22.23 -6.81 -9.72
N LEU A 269 -21.00 -6.54 -10.14
CA LEU A 269 -20.65 -6.54 -11.56
C LEU A 269 -20.61 -7.96 -12.14
N PHE A 270 -20.09 -8.92 -11.36
CA PHE A 270 -20.05 -10.33 -11.76
C PHE A 270 -21.34 -11.11 -11.46
N SER A 271 -22.28 -10.54 -10.70
CA SER A 271 -23.62 -11.12 -10.56
C SER A 271 -24.52 -10.82 -11.75
N ARG A 272 -24.30 -9.69 -12.46
CA ARG A 272 -25.12 -9.25 -13.60
C ARG A 272 -24.65 -9.74 -14.98
N ARG A 273 -23.38 -10.12 -15.12
CA ARG A 273 -22.84 -10.67 -16.40
C ARG A 273 -23.11 -12.17 -16.53
N SER A 274 -24.38 -12.54 -16.68
CA SER A 274 -24.79 -13.80 -17.29
C SER A 274 -24.91 -13.61 -18.81
N MET A 275 -23.78 -13.71 -19.49
CA MET A 275 -23.68 -14.02 -20.92
C MET A 275 -22.52 -14.99 -21.06
#